data_AF-A0A655JMN7-F1
#
_entry.id   AF-A0A655JMN7-F1
#
_cell.length_a   1.000
_cell.length_b   1.000
_cell.length_c   1.000
_cell.angle_alpha   90.00
_cell.angle_beta   90.00
_cell.angle_gamma   90.00
#
_symmetry.space_group_name_H-M   'P 1'
#
loop_
_entity.id
_entity.type
_entity.pdbx_description
1 polymer ?
#
loop_
_entity_poly.entity_id
_entity_poly.type
_entity_poly.pdbx_seq_one_letter_code
_entity_poly.pdbx_strand_id
1 'polypeptide(L)' 'MGVGLGVRSRAQAAQIAQYADGVIVGSALVTALTEGLPRLRALTGELAAGVRLGMSA' A
#
# COMPACT_ATOMS: atom_id res chain seq x y z
N MET A 1 2.44 -4.95 14.44
CA MET A 1 3.76 -4.44 13.98
C MET A 1 3.70 -4.18 12.48
N GLY A 2 4.06 -2.99 11.99
CA GLY A 2 4.02 -2.66 10.55
C GLY A 2 5.31 -3.03 9.81
N VAL A 3 5.21 -3.63 8.63
CA VAL A 3 6.36 -4.01 7.79
C VAL A 3 6.54 -3.00 6.66
N GLY A 4 7.77 -2.45 6.53
CA GLY A 4 8.15 -1.42 5.56
C GLY A 4 8.96 -1.93 4.36
N LEU A 5 8.72 -3.14 3.87
CA LEU A 5 9.44 -3.72 2.73
C LEU A 5 8.85 -3.25 1.39
N GLY A 6 9.27 -2.09 0.90
CA GLY A 6 9.21 -1.73 -0.54
C GLY A 6 7.87 -2.00 -1.24
N VAL A 7 6.76 -1.68 -0.58
CA VAL A 7 5.41 -1.99 -1.06
C VAL A 7 5.09 -1.14 -2.28
N ARG A 8 4.81 -1.82 -3.39
CA ARG A 8 4.65 -1.17 -4.70
C ARG A 8 3.37 -1.58 -5.43
N SER A 9 2.54 -2.42 -4.82
CA SER A 9 1.27 -2.86 -5.43
C SER A 9 0.21 -3.27 -4.41
N ARG A 10 -1.05 -3.28 -4.86
CA ARG A 10 -2.21 -3.79 -4.12
C ARG A 10 -2.02 -5.23 -3.61
N ALA A 11 -1.55 -6.13 -4.49
CA ALA A 11 -1.40 -7.54 -4.14
C ALA A 11 -0.36 -7.73 -3.03
N GLN A 12 0.74 -7.00 -3.10
CA GLN A 12 1.77 -7.02 -2.05
C GLN A 12 1.24 -6.45 -0.73
N ALA A 13 0.46 -5.36 -0.78
CA ALA A 13 -0.19 -4.81 0.40
C ALA A 13 -1.17 -5.80 1.05
N ALA A 14 -1.94 -6.54 0.24
CA ALA A 14 -2.84 -7.58 0.74
C ALA A 14 -2.06 -8.74 1.40
N GLN A 15 -0.98 -9.21 0.77
CA GLN A 15 -0.13 -10.27 1.32
C GLN A 15 0.48 -9.87 2.68
N ILE A 16 0.99 -8.64 2.80
CA ILE A 16 1.58 -8.17 4.06
C ILE A 16 0.52 -8.05 5.16
N ALA A 17 -0.68 -7.57 4.81
CA ALA A 17 -1.78 -7.42 5.75
C ALA A 17 -2.31 -8.76 6.32
N GLN A 18 -1.95 -9.91 5.75
CA GLN A 18 -2.29 -11.23 6.31
C GLN A 18 -1.54 -11.54 7.62
N TYR A 19 -0.40 -10.88 7.87
CA TYR A 19 0.44 -11.15 9.04
C TYR A 19 0.89 -9.88 9.78
N ALA A 20 0.38 -8.72 9.38
CA ALA A 20 0.67 -7.43 10.00
C ALA A 20 -0.61 -6.59 10.14
N ASP A 21 -0.70 -5.82 11.23
CA ASP A 21 -1.84 -4.92 11.50
C ASP A 21 -1.90 -3.72 10.55
N GLY A 22 -0.85 -3.52 9.74
CA GLY A 22 -0.75 -2.39 8.82
C GLY A 22 0.50 -2.44 7.95
N VAL A 23 0.47 -1.64 6.89
CA VAL A 23 1.50 -1.59 5.85
C VAL A 23 2.05 -0.17 5.72
N ILE A 24 3.38 -0.02 5.79
CA ILE A 24 4.05 1.30 5.65
C ILE A 24 4.61 1.42 4.23
N VAL A 25 4.18 2.46 3.51
CA VAL A 25 4.53 2.69 2.09
C VAL A 25 5.24 4.04 1.96
N GLY A 26 6.55 4.00 1.70
CA GLY A 26 7.38 5.21 1.56
C GLY A 26 7.62 5.61 0.11
N SER A 27 8.70 5.07 -0.47
CA SER A 27 9.20 5.47 -1.80
C SER A 27 8.15 5.39 -2.92
N ALA A 28 7.25 4.42 -2.91
CA ALA A 28 6.18 4.32 -3.91
C ALA A 28 5.22 5.52 -3.89
N LEU A 29 4.88 6.04 -2.71
CA LEU A 29 4.05 7.26 -2.60
C LEU A 29 4.84 8.51 -2.99
N VAL A 30 6.14 8.57 -2.65
CA VAL A 30 7.02 9.68 -3.06
C VAL A 30 7.13 9.73 -4.59
N THR A 31 7.39 8.61 -5.25
CA THR A 31 7.42 8.52 -6.72
C THR A 31 6.07 8.90 -7.32
N ALA A 32 4.96 8.36 -6.81
CA ALA A 32 3.62 8.70 -7.31
C ALA A 32 3.29 10.19 -7.14
N LEU A 33 3.79 10.85 -6.08
CA LEU A 33 3.63 12.28 -5.89
C LEU A 33 4.40 13.08 -6.95
N THR A 34 5.57 12.63 -7.41
CA THR A 34 6.29 13.28 -8.52
C THR A 34 5.52 13.21 -9.84
N GLU A 35 4.62 12.24 -9.99
CA GLU A 35 3.70 12.10 -11.12
C GLU A 35 2.37 12.87 -10.93
N GLY A 36 2.16 13.48 -9.76
CA GLY A 36 1.02 14.36 -9.44
C GLY A 36 -0.02 13.77 -8.49
N LEU A 37 -0.88 14.64 -7.94
CA LEU A 37 -1.92 14.27 -6.96
C LEU A 37 -2.92 13.21 -7.44
N PRO A 38 -3.36 13.18 -8.72
CA PRO A 38 -4.25 12.12 -9.20
C PRO A 38 -3.60 10.74 -9.10
N ARG A 39 -2.32 10.63 -9.47
CA ARG A 39 -1.57 9.38 -9.41
C ARG A 39 -1.36 8.91 -7.98
N LEU A 40 -0.98 9.82 -7.09
CA LEU A 40 -0.87 9.54 -5.66
C LEU A 40 -2.20 9.01 -5.10
N ARG A 41 -3.31 9.70 -5.37
CA ARG A 41 -4.64 9.29 -4.90
C ARG A 41 -5.02 7.90 -5.41
N ALA A 42 -4.78 7.61 -6.68
CA ALA A 42 -5.04 6.30 -7.27
C ALA A 42 -4.24 5.19 -6.56
N LEU A 43 -2.92 5.38 -6.41
CA LEU A 43 -2.05 4.41 -5.75
C LEU A 43 -2.45 4.20 -4.28
N THR A 44 -2.72 5.27 -3.52
CA THR A 44 -3.19 5.15 -2.14
C THR A 44 -4.50 4.37 -2.04
N GLY A 45 -5.44 4.61 -2.97
CA GLY A 45 -6.71 3.87 -3.03
C GLY A 45 -6.52 2.37 -3.28
N GLU A 46 -5.67 2.02 -4.26
CA GLU A 46 -5.33 0.63 -4.58
C GLU A 46 -4.70 -0.09 -3.38
N LEU A 47 -3.72 0.53 -2.72
CA LEU A 47 -3.02 -0.01 -1.56
C LEU A 47 -3.98 -0.21 -0.39
N ALA A 48 -4.80 0.79 -0.08
CA ALA A 48 -5.77 0.71 1.02
C ALA A 48 -6.80 -0.41 0.79
N ALA A 49 -7.23 -0.61 -0.45
CA ALA A 49 -8.12 -1.70 -0.80
C ALA A 49 -7.42 -3.07 -0.73
N GLY A 50 -6.13 -3.15 -1.05
CA GLY A 50 -5.31 -4.34 -0.82
C GLY A 50 -5.21 -4.70 0.66
N VAL A 51 -4.87 -3.73 1.51
CA VAL A 51 -4.80 -3.92 2.98
C VAL A 51 -6.12 -4.44 3.55
N ARG A 52 -7.25 -3.81 3.20
CA ARG A 52 -8.58 -4.25 3.68
C ARG A 52 -8.92 -5.68 3.25
N LEU A 53 -8.55 -6.08 2.04
CA LEU A 53 -8.71 -7.45 1.57
C LEU A 53 -7.91 -8.45 2.39
N GLY A 54 -6.64 -8.14 2.68
CA GLY A 54 -5.78 -9.01 3.48
C GLY A 54 -6.20 -9.12 4.95
N MET A 55 -6.80 -8.08 5.53
CA MET A 55 -7.31 -8.09 6.91
C MET A 55 -8.65 -8.82 7.08
N SER A 56 -9.40 -9.02 5.99
CA SER A 56 -10.73 -9.65 6.02
C SER A 56 -10.68 -11.15 5.68
N ALA A 57 -9.49 -11.70 5.47
CA ALA A 57 -9.21 -13.10 5.13
C ALA A 57 -8.61 -13.83 6.33
#